data_AF-A0A3N5NWZ5-F1
#
_entry.id   AF-A0A3N5NWZ5-F1
#
_cell.length_a   1.000
_cell.length_b   1.000
_cell.length_c   1.000
_cell.angle_alpha   90.00
_cell.angle_beta   90.00
_cell.angle_gamma   90.00
#
_symmetry.space_group_name_H-M   'P 1'
#
loop_
_entity.id
_entity.type
_entity.pdbx_description
1 polymer ?
#
loop_
_entity_poly.entity_id
_entity_poly.type
_entity_poly.pdbx_seq_one_letter_code
_entity_poly.pdbx_strand_id
1 'polypeptide(L)'
;MLGVVVLGSISLAAQSGSHLTPAQIDGSLKAAYEKYRTLQEGKNADYIPALAKVDPNLFGIALVTTDGKVYTAGDLKTEVSIQSISKVFTMAQV
;
A
#
# COMPACT_ATOMS: atom_id res chain seq x y z
N MET A 1 41.87 -30.82 38.93
CA MET A 1 40.42 -30.64 39.15
C MET A 1 39.82 -30.15 37.85
N LEU A 2 38.93 -30.96 37.28
CA LEU A 2 38.28 -30.80 35.97
C LEU A 2 37.59 -29.43 35.82
N GLY A 3 37.67 -28.88 34.61
CA GLY A 3 36.95 -27.67 34.22
C GLY A 3 35.48 -27.91 33.94
N VAL A 4 34.68 -26.86 34.05
CA VAL A 4 33.35 -26.75 33.44
C VAL A 4 33.21 -25.30 32.94
N VAL A 5 33.42 -25.11 31.64
CA VAL A 5 32.98 -23.89 30.93
C VAL A 5 31.53 -24.15 30.55
N VAL A 6 30.60 -23.45 31.20
CA VAL A 6 29.18 -23.48 30.82
C VAL A 6 29.05 -22.71 29.52
N LEU A 7 28.99 -23.43 28.41
CA LEU A 7 28.53 -22.93 27.12
C LEU A 7 27.05 -22.60 27.26
N GLY A 8 26.74 -21.37 27.68
CA GLY A 8 25.40 -20.83 27.61
C GLY A 8 24.96 -20.84 26.15
N SER A 9 23.97 -21.67 25.84
CA SER A 9 23.30 -21.70 24.55
C SER A 9 22.67 -20.34 24.29
N ILE A 10 23.30 -19.54 23.44
CA ILE A 10 22.68 -18.36 22.84
C ILE A 10 21.59 -18.89 21.91
N SER A 11 20.35 -18.89 22.38
CA SER A 11 19.19 -19.07 21.50
C SER A 11 19.16 -17.88 20.54
N LEU A 12 19.64 -18.08 19.32
CA LEU A 12 19.29 -17.26 18.18
C LEU A 12 17.78 -17.45 17.95
N ALA A 13 16.95 -16.67 18.65
CA ALA A 13 15.59 -16.46 18.20
C ALA A 13 15.69 -15.79 16.83
N ALA A 14 15.44 -16.55 15.76
CA ALA A 14 15.23 -16.00 14.45
C ALA A 14 14.23 -14.85 14.61
N GLN A 15 14.64 -13.63 14.27
CA GLN A 15 13.71 -12.52 14.14
C GLN A 15 12.73 -12.91 13.04
N SER A 16 11.60 -13.49 13.43
CA SER A 16 10.48 -13.75 12.54
C SER A 16 10.01 -12.37 12.10
N GLY A 17 10.31 -11.99 10.85
CA GLY A 17 9.76 -10.78 10.26
C GLY A 17 8.26 -10.78 10.53
N SER A 18 7.76 -9.78 11.25
CA SER A 18 6.39 -9.79 11.72
C SER A 18 5.45 -9.73 10.52
N HIS A 19 4.83 -10.85 10.16
CA HIS A 19 3.77 -10.87 9.18
C HIS A 19 2.59 -10.05 9.72
N LEU A 20 2.17 -9.03 8.98
CA LEU A 20 0.98 -8.26 9.32
C LEU A 20 -0.24 -9.18 9.27
N THR A 21 -1.04 -9.16 10.33
CA THR A 21 -2.32 -9.85 10.35
C THR A 21 -3.32 -9.17 9.41
N PRO A 22 -4.32 -9.89 8.87
CA PRO A 22 -5.36 -9.28 8.04
C PRO A 22 -6.04 -8.07 8.69
N ALA A 23 -6.28 -8.14 10.01
CA ALA A 23 -6.88 -7.05 10.78
C ALA A 23 -5.97 -5.81 10.86
N GLN A 24 -4.66 -5.99 10.97
CA GLN A 24 -3.70 -4.89 10.93
C GLN A 24 -3.68 -4.23 9.54
N ILE A 25 -3.70 -5.03 8.47
CA ILE A 25 -3.71 -4.51 7.08
C ILE A 25 -4.97 -3.69 6.83
N ASP A 26 -6.14 -4.27 7.09
CA ASP A 26 -7.44 -3.60 6.92
C ASP A 26 -7.55 -2.35 7.81
N GLY A 27 -7.13 -2.46 9.08
CA GLY A 27 -7.13 -1.35 10.02
C GLY A 27 -6.25 -0.19 9.57
N SER A 28 -5.03 -0.46 9.10
CA SER A 28 -4.13 0.57 8.57
C SER A 28 -4.67 1.22 7.30
N LEU A 29 -5.24 0.43 6.38
CA LEU A 29 -5.84 0.96 5.15
C LEU A 29 -7.03 1.88 5.47
N LYS A 30 -7.93 1.46 6.36
CA LYS A 30 -9.08 2.27 6.79
C LYS A 30 -8.64 3.53 7.52
N ALA A 31 -7.64 3.43 8.40
CA ALA A 31 -7.09 4.59 9.10
C ALA A 31 -6.51 5.62 8.11
N ALA A 32 -5.78 5.17 7.09
CA ALA A 32 -5.28 6.06 6.04
C ALA A 32 -6.41 6.70 5.24
N TYR A 33 -7.43 5.91 4.84
CA TYR A 33 -8.58 6.43 4.13
C TYR A 33 -9.32 7.51 4.92
N GLU A 34 -9.68 7.25 6.18
CA GLU A 34 -10.38 8.21 7.03
C GLU A 34 -9.56 9.46 7.31
N LYS A 35 -8.24 9.33 7.46
CA LYS A 35 -7.34 10.46 7.70
C LYS A 35 -7.31 11.45 6.53
N TYR A 36 -7.39 10.96 5.30
CA TYR A 36 -7.12 11.76 4.10
C TYR A 36 -8.31 12.02 3.19
N ARG A 37 -9.43 11.30 3.33
CA ARG A 37 -10.61 11.45 2.44
C ARG A 37 -11.26 12.85 2.46
N THR A 38 -10.96 13.69 3.44
CA THR A 38 -11.49 15.06 3.54
C THR A 38 -10.46 16.12 3.16
N LEU A 39 -9.27 15.72 2.73
CA LEU A 39 -8.22 16.65 2.31
C LEU A 39 -8.57 17.18 0.91
N GLN A 40 -8.66 18.50 0.77
CA GLN A 40 -9.13 19.19 -0.45
C GLN A 40 -8.05 20.10 -1.06
N GLU A 41 -6.78 19.82 -0.78
CA GLU A 41 -5.66 20.58 -1.34
C GLU A 41 -5.30 20.12 -2.76
N GLY A 42 -4.62 20.98 -3.52
CA GLY A 42 -4.21 20.68 -4.89
C GLY A 42 -5.24 21.05 -5.95
N LYS A 43 -4.96 20.66 -7.20
CA LYS A 43 -5.81 20.93 -8.39
C LYS A 43 -5.61 19.81 -9.41
N ASN A 44 -6.67 19.45 -10.12
CA ASN A 44 -6.57 18.60 -11.30
C ASN A 44 -5.62 19.19 -12.35
N ALA A 45 -4.93 18.31 -13.07
CA ALA A 45 -4.23 18.67 -14.30
C ALA A 45 -5.22 19.21 -15.35
N ASP A 46 -4.87 20.31 -16.00
CA ASP A 46 -5.77 21.05 -16.89
C ASP A 46 -5.25 21.24 -18.32
N TYR A 47 -4.02 20.82 -18.61
CA TYR A 47 -3.43 20.88 -19.95
C TYR A 47 -4.09 19.92 -20.97
N ILE A 48 -4.86 18.92 -20.50
CA ILE A 48 -5.73 18.06 -21.32
C ILE A 48 -7.18 18.25 -20.84
N PRO A 49 -8.15 18.61 -21.71
CA PRO A 49 -9.53 18.88 -21.31
C PRO A 49 -10.23 17.73 -20.57
N ALA A 50 -9.88 16.48 -20.88
CA ALA A 50 -10.45 15.32 -20.20
C ALA A 50 -9.99 15.21 -18.73
N LEU A 51 -8.76 15.63 -18.41
CA LEU A 51 -8.23 15.59 -17.04
C LEU A 51 -8.84 16.68 -16.15
N ALA A 52 -9.10 17.86 -16.74
CA ALA A 52 -9.74 18.97 -16.03
C ALA A 52 -11.16 18.63 -15.56
N LYS A 53 -11.84 17.68 -16.22
CA LYS A 53 -13.24 17.29 -15.97
C LYS A 53 -13.41 16.17 -14.96
N VAL A 54 -12.32 15.55 -14.50
CA VAL A 54 -12.38 14.49 -13.47
C VAL A 54 -12.93 15.10 -12.17
N ASP A 55 -13.79 14.38 -11.46
CA ASP A 55 -14.31 14.84 -10.17
C ASP A 55 -13.15 14.91 -9.15
N PRO A 56 -12.84 16.11 -8.60
CA PRO A 56 -11.72 16.27 -7.65
C PRO A 56 -11.96 15.57 -6.31
N ASN A 57 -13.18 15.12 -6.02
CA ASN A 57 -13.50 14.40 -4.79
C ASN A 57 -13.25 12.90 -4.86
N LEU A 58 -12.86 12.36 -6.03
CA LEU A 58 -12.58 10.94 -6.17
C LEU A 58 -11.38 10.55 -5.33
N PHE A 59 -11.60 9.65 -4.38
CA PHE A 59 -10.52 9.13 -3.53
C PHE A 59 -10.76 7.67 -3.18
N GLY A 60 -9.81 6.82 -3.55
CA GLY A 60 -9.88 5.38 -3.31
C GLY A 60 -8.50 4.76 -3.08
N ILE A 61 -8.48 3.72 -2.27
CA ILE A 61 -7.28 2.94 -1.96
C ILE A 61 -7.59 1.47 -2.21
N ALA A 62 -6.76 0.80 -3.00
CA ALA A 62 -6.77 -0.65 -3.19
C ALA A 62 -5.40 -1.22 -2.84
N LEU A 63 -5.37 -2.24 -1.98
CA LEU A 63 -4.18 -2.98 -1.59
C LEU A 63 -4.39 -4.45 -1.95
N VAL A 64 -3.45 -5.00 -2.73
CA VAL A 64 -3.45 -6.41 -3.13
C VAL A 64 -2.17 -7.05 -2.61
N THR A 65 -2.32 -8.10 -1.80
CA THR A 65 -1.19 -8.87 -1.28
C THR A 65 -0.70 -9.89 -2.33
N THR A 66 0.52 -10.41 -2.14
CA THR A 66 1.10 -11.41 -3.07
C THR A 66 0.35 -12.74 -3.09
N ASP A 67 -0.42 -13.05 -2.04
CA ASP A 67 -1.35 -14.18 -1.98
C ASP A 67 -2.76 -13.85 -2.51
N GLY A 68 -2.95 -12.67 -3.12
CA GLY A 68 -4.17 -12.29 -3.84
C GLY A 68 -5.31 -11.77 -2.96
N LYS A 69 -5.08 -11.52 -1.66
CA LYS A 69 -6.09 -10.86 -0.82
C LYS A 69 -6.19 -9.39 -1.18
N VAL A 70 -7.43 -8.90 -1.20
CA VAL A 70 -7.76 -7.54 -1.62
C VAL A 70 -8.40 -6.79 -0.46
N TYR A 71 -7.86 -5.61 -0.15
CA TYR A 71 -8.37 -4.69 0.86
C TYR A 71 -8.60 -3.34 0.21
N THR A 72 -9.73 -2.70 0.48
CA THR A 72 -10.11 -1.50 -0.25
C THR A 72 -10.92 -0.51 0.59
N ALA A 73 -10.86 0.77 0.24
CA ALA A 73 -11.74 1.82 0.77
C ALA A 73 -11.94 2.93 -0.27
N GLY A 74 -13.11 3.59 -0.25
CA GLY A 74 -13.42 4.73 -1.13
C GLY A 74 -13.88 4.37 -2.54
N ASP A 75 -13.59 5.24 -3.50
CA ASP A 75 -14.00 5.13 -4.90
C ASP A 75 -13.09 4.19 -5.70
N LEU A 76 -13.59 3.00 -6.04
CA LEU A 76 -12.78 1.93 -6.65
C LEU A 76 -13.17 1.60 -8.10
N LYS A 77 -14.29 2.15 -8.57
CA LYS A 77 -14.90 1.79 -9.85
C LYS A 77 -14.79 2.88 -10.91
N THR A 78 -14.50 4.12 -10.50
CA THR A 78 -14.34 5.23 -11.44
C THR A 78 -13.04 5.05 -12.19
N GLU A 79 -13.14 5.00 -13.52
CA GLU A 79 -11.98 4.87 -14.37
C GLU A 79 -11.31 6.24 -14.59
N VAL A 80 -10.00 6.27 -14.46
CA VAL A 80 -9.16 7.43 -14.75
C VAL A 80 -8.03 7.03 -15.68
N SER A 81 -7.45 8.00 -16.40
CA SER A 81 -6.29 7.73 -17.24
C SER A 81 -5.10 7.26 -16.39
N ILE A 82 -4.46 6.16 -16.80
CA ILE A 82 -3.28 5.60 -16.13
C ILE A 82 -2.05 6.52 -16.20
N GLN A 83 -1.97 7.41 -17.19
CA GLN A 83 -0.88 8.39 -17.35
C GLN A 83 0.52 7.76 -17.21
N SER A 84 1.45 8.42 -16.51
CA SER A 84 2.83 7.96 -16.33
C SER A 84 2.98 6.62 -15.61
N ILE A 85 1.94 6.11 -14.94
CA ILE A 85 1.97 4.77 -14.35
C ILE A 85 2.15 3.70 -15.46
N SER A 86 1.69 3.97 -16.69
CA SER A 86 1.92 3.06 -17.84
C SER A 86 3.40 2.76 -18.12
N LYS A 87 4.32 3.67 -17.76
CA LYS A 87 5.75 3.54 -18.08
C LYS A 87 6.38 2.28 -17.50
N VAL A 88 5.98 1.86 -16.29
CA VAL A 88 6.53 0.63 -15.69
C VAL A 88 6.07 -0.63 -16.43
N PHE A 89 4.85 -0.62 -16.98
CA PHE A 89 4.33 -1.71 -17.80
C PHE A 89 5.05 -1.77 -19.14
N THR A 90 5.26 -0.62 -19.79
CA THR A 90 6.05 -0.54 -21.04
C THR A 90 7.49 -1.00 -20.81
N MET A 91 8.12 -0.60 -19.69
CA MET A 91 9.46 -1.06 -19.31
C MET A 91 9.52 -2.58 -19.07
N ALA A 92 8.48 -3.18 -18.48
CA ALA A 92 8.46 -4.62 -18.21
C ALA A 92 8.14 -5.47 -19.47
N GLN A 93 7.58 -4.87 -20.51
CA GLN A 93 7.24 -5.55 -21.77
C GLN A 93 8.42 -5.67 -22.76
N VAL A 94 9.55 -5.02 -22.48
CA VAL A 94 10.73 -4.99 -23.36
C VAL A 94 11.84 -5.93 -22.89
#